data_AF-A0A849FKV9-F1
#
_entry.id   AF-A0A849FKV9-F1
#
_cell.length_a   1.000
_cell.length_b   1.000
_cell.length_c   1.000
_cell.angle_alpha   90.00
_cell.angle_beta   90.00
_cell.angle_gamma   90.00
#
_symmetry.space_group_name_H-M   'P 1'
#
loop_
_entity.id
_entity.type
_entity.pdbx_description
1 polymer ?
#
loop_
_entity_poly.entity_id
_entity_poly.type
_entity_poly.pdbx_seq_one_letter_code
_entity_poly.pdbx_strand_id
1 'polypeptide(L)' 'HVVNATNTPLDFLNDHLHEFPKEQTFLLHCAAGYRSIIAASILKSRGFHNLIDITEGFKAIKNAGIEVTNYVCPTTL' A
#
# COMPACT_ATOMS: atom_id res chain seq x y z
N HIS A 1 10.29 4.24 3.64
CA HIS A 1 9.13 3.33 3.57
C HIS A 1 8.46 3.26 4.95
N VAL A 2 7.17 2.95 5.06
CA VAL A 2 6.49 2.86 6.38
C VAL A 2 6.97 1.59 7.09
N VAL A 3 7.27 1.67 8.38
CA VAL A 3 7.68 0.49 9.15
C VAL A 3 6.54 -0.55 9.13
N ASN A 4 6.87 -1.82 8.92
CA ASN A 4 5.91 -2.95 8.82
C ASN A 4 4.90 -2.89 7.66
N ALA A 5 5.04 -1.96 6.71
CA ALA A 5 4.24 -2.04 5.49
C ALA A 5 4.74 -3.17 4.57
N THR A 6 3.84 -3.74 3.78
CA THR A 6 4.19 -4.69 2.72
C THR A 6 4.29 -3.95 1.40
N ASN A 7 5.36 -4.17 0.64
CA ASN A 7 5.53 -3.56 -0.67
C ASN A 7 4.95 -4.46 -1.77
N THR A 8 3.77 -4.08 -2.27
CA THR A 8 3.11 -4.73 -3.40
C THR A 8 3.01 -3.75 -4.58
N PRO A 9 3.89 -3.82 -5.58
CA PRO A 9 3.86 -2.90 -6.71
C PRO A 9 2.55 -3.01 -7.50
N LEU A 10 2.03 -1.87 -7.98
CA LEU A 10 0.75 -1.83 -8.72
C LEU A 10 0.79 -2.72 -9.98
N ASP A 11 1.92 -2.74 -10.69
CA ASP A 11 2.10 -3.50 -11.93
C ASP A 11 1.95 -5.03 -11.73
N PHE A 12 2.26 -5.51 -10.52
CA PHE A 12 2.21 -6.93 -10.13
C PHE A 12 1.07 -7.22 -9.13
N LEU A 13 0.16 -6.27 -8.89
CA LEU A 13 -0.86 -6.37 -7.84
C LEU A 13 -1.71 -7.65 -7.94
N ASN A 14 -1.98 -8.12 -9.17
CA ASN A 14 -2.75 -9.34 -9.39
C ASN A 14 -2.04 -10.61 -8.91
N ASP A 15 -0.72 -10.65 -8.98
CA ASP A 15 0.09 -11.80 -8.57
C ASP A 15 0.13 -11.92 -7.04
N HIS A 16 -0.01 -10.79 -6.35
CA HIS A 16 0.05 -10.67 -4.89
C HIS A 16 -1.33 -10.70 -4.19
N LEU A 17 -2.44 -10.96 -4.89
CA LEU A 17 -3.79 -10.89 -4.29
C LEU A 17 -3.97 -11.79 -3.06
N HIS A 18 -3.23 -12.89 -2.99
CA HIS A 18 -3.29 -13.85 -1.89
C HIS A 18 -2.63 -13.34 -0.60
N GLU A 19 -1.78 -12.31 -0.68
CA GLU A 19 -1.07 -11.72 0.46
C GLU A 19 -1.93 -10.72 1.23
N PHE A 20 -3.01 -10.23 0.61
CA PHE A 20 -3.89 -9.26 1.25
C PHE A 20 -4.77 -9.92 2.33
N PRO A 21 -4.87 -9.32 3.52
CA PRO A 21 -5.74 -9.84 4.56
C PRO A 21 -7.21 -9.72 4.11
N LYS A 22 -8.01 -10.77 4.35
CA LYS A 22 -9.44 -10.80 3.99
C LYS A 22 -10.36 -10.40 5.13
N GLU A 23 -9.96 -10.70 6.36
CA GLU A 23 -10.77 -10.48 7.57
C GLU A 23 -10.41 -9.20 8.32
N GLN A 24 -9.18 -8.71 8.16
CA GLN A 24 -8.67 -7.54 8.89
C GLN A 24 -8.60 -6.33 7.98
N THR A 25 -9.04 -5.17 8.49
CA THR A 25 -8.90 -3.92 7.75
C THR A 25 -7.44 -3.56 7.58
N PHE A 26 -7.03 -3.23 6.35
CA PHE A 26 -5.68 -2.79 6.06
C PHE A 26 -5.65 -1.39 5.45
N LEU A 27 -4.51 -0.72 5.64
CA LEU A 27 -4.26 0.61 5.09
C LEU A 27 -3.47 0.46 3.79
N LEU A 28 -3.89 1.21 2.77
CA LEU A 28 -3.23 1.24 1.47
C LEU A 28 -2.69 2.65 1.22
N HIS A 29 -1.46 2.75 0.74
CA HIS A 29 -0.88 4.04 0.36
C HIS A 29 0.08 3.88 -0.82
N CYS A 30 0.34 4.98 -1.52
CA CYS A 30 1.48 5.08 -2.43
C CYS A 30 2.38 6.26 -2.03
N ALA A 31 3.10 6.87 -2.97
CA ALA A 31 3.88 8.07 -2.69
C ALA A 31 3.00 9.31 -2.44
N ALA A 32 1.96 9.50 -3.25
CA ALA A 32 1.15 10.73 -3.31
C ALA A 32 -0.32 10.48 -3.71
N GLY A 33 -0.90 9.34 -3.34
CA GLY A 33 -2.32 9.02 -3.57
C GLY A 33 -2.71 8.36 -4.90
N TYR A 34 -2.15 8.79 -6.02
CA TYR A 34 -2.67 8.37 -7.34
C TYR A 34 -2.68 6.84 -7.57
N ARG A 35 -1.56 6.17 -7.32
CA ARG A 35 -1.44 4.71 -7.53
C ARG A 35 -2.25 3.91 -6.50
N SER A 36 -2.45 4.45 -5.29
CA SER A 36 -3.21 3.75 -4.26
C SER A 36 -4.71 3.79 -4.53
N ILE A 37 -5.23 4.85 -5.16
CA ILE A 37 -6.61 4.87 -5.67
C ILE A 37 -6.83 3.82 -6.78
N ILE A 38 -5.87 3.68 -7.70
CA ILE A 38 -5.97 2.64 -8.75
C ILE A 38 -5.95 1.25 -8.12
N ALA A 39 -4.99 0.98 -7.23
CA ALA A 39 -4.90 -0.28 -6.50
C ALA A 39 -6.17 -0.56 -5.70
N ALA A 40 -6.73 0.43 -4.99
CA ALA A 40 -7.98 0.30 -4.25
C ALA A 40 -9.15 -0.09 -5.17
N SER A 41 -9.23 0.50 -6.37
CA SER A 41 -10.29 0.20 -7.33
C SER A 41 -10.19 -1.23 -7.86
N ILE A 42 -8.97 -1.68 -8.17
CA ILE A 42 -8.68 -3.06 -8.58
C ILE A 42 -9.04 -4.02 -7.44
N LEU A 43 -8.55 -3.79 -6.22
CA LEU A 43 -8.80 -4.64 -5.06
C LEU A 43 -10.31 -4.75 -4.75
N LYS A 44 -11.06 -3.65 -4.80
CA LYS A 44 -12.52 -3.66 -4.66
C LYS A 44 -13.20 -4.49 -5.74
N SER A 45 -12.75 -4.41 -6.99
CA SER A 45 -13.28 -5.26 -8.08
C SER A 45 -13.00 -6.76 -7.87
N ARG A 46 -12.03 -7.10 -7.00
CA ARG A 46 -11.65 -8.47 -6.62
C ARG A 46 -12.22 -8.91 -5.27
N GLY A 47 -13.15 -8.14 -4.70
CA GLY A 47 -13.87 -8.49 -3.48
C GLY A 47 -13.22 -8.04 -2.18
N PHE A 48 -12.14 -7.26 -2.23
CA PHE A 48 -11.55 -6.65 -1.03
C PHE A 48 -12.29 -5.36 -0.69
N HIS A 49 -13.05 -5.39 0.40
CA HIS A 49 -13.81 -4.23 0.90
C HIS A 49 -13.30 -3.72 2.26
N ASN A 50 -12.36 -4.45 2.85
CA ASN A 50 -11.69 -4.20 4.12
C ASN A 50 -10.41 -3.36 3.94
N LEU A 51 -10.44 -2.33 3.10
CA LEU A 51 -9.28 -1.46 2.86
C LEU A 51 -9.61 0.02 2.99
N ILE A 52 -8.67 0.78 3.52
CA ILE A 52 -8.74 2.24 3.65
C ILE A 52 -7.56 2.84 2.88
N ASP A 53 -7.85 3.65 1.88
CA ASP A 53 -6.83 4.37 1.09
C ASP A 53 -6.40 5.66 1.80
N ILE A 54 -5.09 5.83 1.94
CA ILE A 54 -4.47 7.07 2.42
C ILE A 54 -4.23 7.94 1.19
N THR A 55 -5.21 8.80 0.87
CA THR A 55 -5.25 9.60 -0.37
C THR A 55 -4.07 10.55 -0.55
N GLU A 56 -3.45 11.02 0.53
CA GLU A 56 -2.26 11.89 0.47
C GLU A 56 -0.95 11.09 0.38
N GLY A 57 -1.03 9.76 0.41
CA GLY A 57 0.10 8.84 0.34
C GLY A 57 1.10 8.97 1.48
N PHE A 58 2.33 8.56 1.20
CA PHE A 58 3.45 8.55 2.15
C PHE A 58 3.76 9.93 2.74
N LYS A 59 3.47 11.00 2.01
CA LYS A 59 3.69 12.38 2.48
C LYS A 59 2.86 12.68 3.75
N ALA A 60 1.59 12.30 3.77
CA ALA A 60 0.75 12.49 4.96
C ALA A 60 1.21 11.61 6.13
N ILE A 61 1.61 10.37 5.86
CA ILE A 61 2.12 9.44 6.89
C ILE A 61 3.34 10.04 7.58
N LYS A 62 4.29 10.57 6.80
CA LYS A 62 5.48 11.25 7.34
C LYS A 62 5.12 12.49 8.16
N ASN A 63 4.16 13.29 7.69
CA ASN A 63 3.71 14.49 8.40
C ASN A 63 2.95 14.16 9.70
N ALA A 64 2.28 13.01 9.77
CA ALA A 64 1.62 12.52 10.96
C ALA A 64 2.58 12.00 12.04
N GLY A 65 3.90 11.96 11.76
CA GLY A 65 4.91 11.49 12.71
C GLY A 65 4.94 9.97 12.88
N ILE A 66 4.36 9.21 11.94
CA ILE A 66 4.41 7.75 11.95
C ILE A 66 5.85 7.30 11.65
N GLU A 67 6.29 6.23 12.32
CA GLU A 67 7.63 5.68 12.12
C GLU A 67 7.84 5.23 10.67
N VAL A 68 8.92 5.76 10.08
CA VAL A 68 9.35 5.42 8.72
C VAL A 68 10.78 4.92 8.76
N THR A 69 11.08 3.95 7.92
CA THR A 69 12.42 3.40 7.76
C THR A 69 13.11 4.00 6.53
N ASN A 70 14.42 4.23 6.67
CA ASN A 70 15.35 4.53 5.57
C ASN A 70 15.73 3.29 4.76
N TYR A 71 15.11 2.13 5.04
CA TYR A 71 15.34 0.91 4.29
C TYR A 71 15.09 1.16 2.80
N VAL A 72 16.18 1.08 2.05
CA VAL A 72 16.19 1.01 0.60
C VAL A 72 16.25 -0.47 0.27
N CYS A 73 15.26 -0.99 -0.46
CA CYS A 73 15.34 -2.37 -0.95
C CYS A 73 16.67 -2.52 -1.70
N PRO A 74 17.54 -3.47 -1.33
CA PRO A 74 18.72 -3.75 -2.11
C PRO A 74 18.22 -4.24 -3.47
N THR A 75 18.30 -3.38 -4.48
CA THR A 75 18.02 -3.76 -5.86
C THR A 75 19.09 -4.76 -6.25
N THR A 76 18.70 -6.04 -6.40
CA THR A 76 19.52 -7.00 -7.11
C THR A 76 19.68 -6.48 -8.53
N LEU A 77 20.94 -6.24 -8.93
CA LEU A 77 21.34 -5.95 -10.31
C LEU A 77 20.87 -7.05 -11.27
#